data_AF-A0A238Y560-F1
#
_entry.id   AF-A0A238Y560-F1
#
_cell.length_a   1.000
_cell.length_b   1.000
_cell.length_c   1.000
_cell.angle_alpha   90.00
_cell.angle_beta   90.00
_cell.angle_gamma   90.00
#
_symmetry.space_group_name_H-M   'P 1'
#
loop_
_entity.id
_entity.type
_entity.pdbx_description
1 polymer ?
#
loop_
_entity_poly.entity_id
_entity_poly.type
_entity_poly.pdbx_seq_one_letter_code
_entity_poly.pdbx_strand_id
1 'polypeptide(L)' 'MNFFKIKTSWSNAEFISIKLCMASIYILVGSYFHDFFKDYYMPLLLLFAITVIWFVFSWLKKMKASKQ' A
#
# COMPACT_ATOMS: atom_id res chain seq x y z
N MET A 1 -8.58 6.37 18.15
CA MET A 1 -9.37 6.79 16.98
C MET A 1 -9.84 5.56 16.27
N ASN A 2 -11.05 5.56 15.71
CA ASN A 2 -11.55 4.45 14.91
C ASN A 2 -10.64 4.30 13.67
N PHE A 3 -10.16 3.10 13.35
CA PHE A 3 -9.20 2.84 12.25
C PHE A 3 -9.68 3.44 10.91
N PHE A 4 -11.00 3.40 10.69
CA PHE A 4 -11.67 3.91 9.50
C PHE A 4 -12.00 5.42 9.53
N LYS A 5 -11.74 6.13 10.64
CA LYS A 5 -12.04 7.57 10.79
C LYS A 5 -10.79 8.46 10.78
N ILE A 6 -9.63 7.94 10.41
CA ILE A 6 -8.40 8.72 10.31
C ILE A 6 -8.53 9.64 9.09
N LYS A 7 -8.73 10.94 9.31
CA LYS A 7 -8.69 11.93 8.23
C LYS A 7 -7.23 12.12 7.82
N THR A 8 -6.89 11.71 6.61
CA THR A 8 -5.63 12.12 5.98
C THR A 8 -5.67 13.61 5.68
N SER A 9 -4.52 14.28 5.60
CA SER A 9 -4.46 15.70 5.20
C SER A 9 -4.99 15.95 3.78
N TRP A 10 -5.12 14.89 2.99
CA TRP A 10 -5.62 14.88 1.62
C TRP A 10 -7.14 14.68 1.61
N SER A 11 -7.82 15.41 0.73
CA SER A 11 -9.24 15.16 0.48
C SER A 11 -9.42 13.80 -0.23
N ASN A 12 -10.56 13.14 0.00
CA ASN A 12 -10.86 11.86 -0.67
C ASN A 12 -10.80 11.97 -2.20
N ALA A 13 -11.12 13.13 -2.77
CA ALA A 13 -11.09 13.39 -4.21
C ALA A 13 -9.66 13.38 -4.77
N GLU A 14 -8.71 14.03 -4.11
CA GLU A 14 -7.30 14.03 -4.53
C GLU A 14 -6.68 12.64 -4.43
N PHE A 15 -7.14 11.84 -3.47
CA PHE A 15 -6.67 10.47 -3.29
C PHE A 15 -7.11 9.52 -4.42
N ILE A 16 -8.21 9.82 -5.12
CA ILE A 16 -8.68 9.04 -6.27
C ILE A 16 -7.68 9.15 -7.43
N SER A 17 -7.23 10.35 -7.77
CA SER A 17 -6.28 10.57 -8.87
C SER A 17 -4.96 9.84 -8.64
N ILE A 18 -4.44 9.88 -7.41
CA ILE A 18 -3.21 9.16 -7.03
C ILE A 18 -3.40 7.65 -7.13
N LYS A 19 -4.52 7.12 -6.62
CA LYS A 19 -4.83 5.69 -6.72
C LYS A 19 -4.91 5.23 -8.16
N LEU A 20 -5.55 6.00 -9.03
CA LEU A 20 -5.73 5.67 -10.43
C LEU A 20 -4.40 5.73 -11.19
N CYS A 21 -3.56 6.74 -10.91
CA CYS A 21 -2.19 6.82 -11.42
C CYS A 21 -1.35 5.59 -11.02
N MET A 22 -1.31 5.25 -9.72
CA MET A 22 -0.58 4.08 -9.24
C MET A 22 -1.12 2.75 -9.81
N ALA A 23 -2.44 2.59 -9.87
CA ALA A 23 -3.05 1.41 -10.45
C ALA A 23 -2.65 1.26 -11.93
N SER A 24 -2.67 2.36 -12.68
CA SER A 24 -2.33 2.36 -14.10
C SER A 24 -0.88 1.90 -14.35
N ILE A 25 0.09 2.43 -13.59
CA ILE A 25 1.50 2.05 -13.77
C ILE A 25 1.76 0.61 -13.32
N TYR A 26 1.11 0.14 -12.25
CA TYR A 26 1.27 -1.26 -11.82
C TYR A 26 0.71 -2.25 -12.85
N ILE A 27 -0.45 -1.95 -13.46
CA ILE A 27 -0.99 -2.76 -14.55
C ILE A 27 -0.05 -2.73 -15.76
N LEU A 28 0.45 -1.55 -16.15
CA LEU A 28 1.39 -1.42 -17.26
C LEU A 28 2.64 -2.26 -17.04
N VAL A 29 3.32 -2.10 -15.91
CA VAL A 29 4.53 -2.85 -15.55
C VAL A 29 4.23 -4.34 -15.49
N GLY A 30 3.14 -4.75 -14.84
CA GLY A 30 2.74 -6.16 -14.73
C GLY A 30 2.44 -6.80 -16.08
N SER A 31 1.81 -6.06 -17.00
CA SER A 31 1.50 -6.55 -18.36
C SER A 31 2.73 -6.63 -19.26
N TYR A 32 3.66 -5.69 -19.17
CA TYR A 32 4.83 -5.63 -20.03
C TYR A 32 5.94 -6.60 -19.58
N PHE A 33 6.13 -6.75 -18.27
CA PHE A 33 7.18 -7.58 -17.68
C PHE A 33 6.65 -8.87 -17.04
N HIS A 34 5.45 -9.33 -17.44
CA HIS A 34 4.81 -10.51 -16.85
C HIS A 34 5.75 -11.72 -16.82
N ASP A 35 6.39 -12.02 -17.95
CA ASP A 35 7.30 -13.15 -18.09
C ASP A 35 8.54 -13.06 -17.22
N PHE A 36 8.99 -11.84 -16.89
CA PHE A 36 10.08 -11.63 -15.95
C PHE A 36 9.62 -11.89 -14.51
N PHE A 37 8.44 -11.39 -14.14
CA PHE A 37 7.97 -11.46 -12.76
C PHE A 37 7.39 -12.82 -12.35
N LYS A 38 6.92 -13.64 -13.30
CA LYS A 38 6.27 -14.93 -13.00
C LYS A 38 7.15 -15.87 -12.16
N ASP A 39 8.46 -15.87 -12.40
CA ASP A 39 9.41 -16.71 -11.67
C ASP A 39 9.67 -16.20 -10.24
N TYR A 40 9.28 -14.97 -9.94
CA TYR A 40 9.50 -14.31 -8.64
C TYR A 40 8.22 -14.08 -7.84
N TYR A 41 7.07 -14.62 -8.24
CA TYR A 41 5.81 -14.41 -7.52
C TYR A 41 5.87 -14.84 -6.06
N MET A 42 6.44 -16.02 -5.77
CA MET A 42 6.60 -16.49 -4.39
C MET A 42 7.46 -15.57 -3.51
N PRO A 43 8.71 -15.22 -3.90
CA PRO A 43 9.50 -14.30 -3.09
C PRO A 43 8.88 -12.89 -3.00
N LEU A 44 8.25 -12.38 -4.07
CA LEU A 44 7.56 -11.09 -4.04
C LEU A 44 6.35 -11.11 -3.10
N LEU A 45 5.57 -12.18 -3.10
CA LEU A 45 4.41 -12.32 -2.21
C LEU A 45 4.83 -12.42 -0.75
N LEU A 46 5.93 -13.11 -0.46
CA LEU A 46 6.50 -13.19 0.88
C LEU A 46 7.00 -11.82 1.35
N LEU A 47 7.72 -11.08 0.50
CA LEU A 47 8.15 -9.71 0.76
C LEU A 47 6.94 -8.80 1.03
N PHE A 48 5.89 -8.92 0.21
CA PHE A 48 4.66 -8.16 0.37
C PHE A 48 3.98 -8.46 1.71
N ALA A 49 3.82 -9.73 2.08
CA ALA A 49 3.19 -10.11 3.34
C ALA A 49 3.94 -9.53 4.56
N ILE A 50 5.28 -9.66 4.58
CA ILE A 50 6.11 -9.12 5.67
C ILE A 50 5.98 -7.60 5.75
N THR A 51 6.06 -6.91 4.62
CA THR A 51 5.98 -5.44 4.57
C THR A 51 4.59 -4.92 4.96
N VAL A 52 3.51 -5.62 4.60
CA VAL A 52 2.16 -5.28 5.05
C VAL A 52 2.04 -5.40 6.57
N ILE A 53 2.53 -6.49 7.16
CA ILE A 53 2.51 -6.69 8.62
C ILE A 53 3.30 -5.57 9.30
N TRP A 54 4.51 -5.29 8.82
CA TRP A 54 5.37 -4.24 9.36
C TRP A 54 4.71 -2.85 9.27
N PHE A 55 4.10 -2.54 8.13
CA PHE A 55 3.41 -1.29 7.89
C PHE A 55 2.24 -1.12 8.86
N VAL A 56 1.38 -2.15 8.99
CA VAL A 56 0.24 -2.12 9.91
C VAL A 56 0.72 -1.95 11.36
N PHE A 57 1.77 -2.67 11.77
CA PHE A 57 2.32 -2.53 13.12
C PHE A 57 2.85 -1.12 13.38
N SER A 58 3.64 -0.57 12.45
CA SER A 58 4.20 0.78 12.55
C SER A 58 3.11 1.85 12.58
N TRP A 59 2.06 1.68 11.77
CA TRP A 59 0.89 2.55 11.76
C TRP A 59 0.15 2.53 13.11
N LEU A 60 -0.14 1.34 13.65
CA LEU A 60 -0.79 1.18 14.95
C LEU A 60 0.05 1.81 16.07
N LYS A 61 1.37 1.63 16.04
CA LYS A 61 2.31 2.27 16.99
C LYS A 61 2.23 3.80 16.91
N LYS A 62 2.29 4.37 15.71
CA LYS A 62 2.19 5.82 15.49
C LYS A 62 0.88 6.39 16.01
N MET A 63 -0.23 5.70 15.74
CA MET A 63 -1.57 6.09 16.20
C MET A 63 -1.75 6.03 17.73
N LYS A 64 -1.00 5.17 18.42
CA LYS A 64 -0.97 5.13 19.90
C LYS A 64 -0.11 6.27 20.46
N ALA A 65 1.05 6.54 19.86
CA ALA A 65 1.95 7.60 20.30
C ALA A 65 1.36 9.02 20.13
N SER A 66 0.53 9.25 19.11
CA SER A 66 -0.18 10.52 18.90
C SER A 66 -1.35 10.76 19.86
N LYS A 67 -1.58 9.84 20.81
CA LYS A 67 -2.72 9.87 21.75
C LYS A 67 -2.30 10.23 23.19
N GLN A 68 -1.01 10.48 23.39
CA GLN A 68 -0.38 10.90 24.64
C GLN A 68 0.04 12.37 24.50
#